data_AF-A0A059ADB8-F1
#
_entry.id   AF-A0A059ADB8-F1
#
_cell.length_a   1.000
_cell.length_b   1.000
_cell.length_c   1.000
_cell.angle_alpha   90.00
_cell.angle_beta   90.00
_cell.angle_gamma   90.00
#
_symmetry.space_group_name_H-M   'P 1'
#
loop_
_entity.id
_entity.type
_entity.pdbx_description
1 polymer ?
#
loop_
_entity_poly.entity_id
_entity_poly.type
_entity_poly.pdbx_seq_one_letter_code
_entity_poly.pdbx_strand_id
1 'polypeptide(L)'
;MHLEDRPLKFSDITHHASVTQCLGSIGGHPWYLGVAKPSIAAPGEVKDEATENLKQSRCGHFYVPPALDDVYVFRISGSKFVKLHWGTWHAGPLFRADKMDFYNLELSNTNVVDHTLHSFVKENEVVFLIDE
;
A
#
# COMPACT_ATOMS: atom_id res chain seq x y z
N MET A 1 1.67 -5.60 15.98
CA MET A 1 1.61 -6.48 14.79
C MET A 1 2.98 -7.12 14.64
N HIS A 2 3.06 -8.45 14.69
CA HIS A 2 4.31 -9.19 14.50
C HIS A 2 4.43 -9.61 13.03
N LEU A 3 5.52 -9.28 12.36
CA LEU A 3 5.77 -9.63 10.96
C LEU A 3 7.05 -10.43 10.84
N GLU A 4 7.02 -11.45 9.98
CA GLU A 4 8.15 -12.30 9.60
C GLU A 4 8.28 -12.29 8.07
N ASP A 5 9.48 -12.57 7.56
CA ASP A 5 9.74 -12.80 6.13
C ASP A 5 9.21 -11.71 5.19
N ARG A 6 9.59 -10.46 5.46
CA ARG A 6 9.20 -9.28 4.65
C ARG A 6 10.36 -8.76 3.78
N PRO A 7 10.79 -9.49 2.74
CA PRO A 7 11.96 -9.15 1.95
C PRO A 7 11.82 -7.77 1.29
N LEU A 8 12.95 -7.19 0.90
CA LEU A 8 13.04 -5.90 0.19
C LEU A 8 12.59 -5.99 -1.28
N LYS A 9 11.38 -6.52 -1.49
CA LYS A 9 10.73 -6.64 -2.80
C LYS A 9 9.22 -6.73 -2.64
N PHE A 10 8.49 -6.31 -3.65
CA PHE A 10 7.03 -6.50 -3.72
C PHE A 10 6.53 -6.55 -5.17
N SER A 11 5.46 -7.30 -5.38
CA SER A 11 4.73 -7.43 -6.65
C SER A 11 3.30 -6.90 -6.55
N ASP A 12 2.83 -6.64 -5.34
CA ASP A 12 1.45 -6.29 -5.06
C ASP A 12 1.42 -5.06 -4.17
N ILE A 13 0.39 -4.24 -4.35
CA ILE A 13 0.16 -3.02 -3.59
C ILE A 13 -1.32 -2.94 -3.22
N THR A 14 -1.60 -2.48 -2.00
CA THR A 14 -2.95 -2.47 -1.43
C THR A 14 -3.39 -1.05 -1.11
N HIS A 15 -4.68 -0.76 -1.19
CA HIS A 15 -5.27 0.40 -0.53
C HIS A 15 -6.49 0.06 0.31
N HIS A 16 -6.77 0.94 1.27
CA HIS A 16 -7.95 0.93 2.14
C HIS A 16 -8.76 2.20 1.88
N ALA A 17 -10.01 2.09 1.47
CA ALA A 17 -10.80 3.23 0.98
C ALA A 17 -11.57 3.98 2.06
N SER A 18 -11.80 3.35 3.20
CA SER A 18 -12.68 3.86 4.27
C SER A 18 -11.92 4.26 5.53
N VAL A 19 -10.66 3.84 5.66
CA VAL A 19 -9.87 4.05 6.87
C VAL A 19 -8.49 4.63 6.58
N THR A 20 -7.90 5.22 7.62
CA THR A 20 -6.46 5.46 7.69
C THR A 20 -5.77 4.30 8.39
N GLN A 21 -4.49 4.10 8.10
CA GLN A 21 -3.62 3.18 8.83
C GLN A 21 -2.39 3.92 9.32
N CYS A 22 -1.93 3.65 10.55
CA CYS A 22 -0.70 4.23 11.08
C CYS A 22 0.29 3.14 11.48
N LEU A 23 1.52 3.23 10.97
CA LEU A 23 2.57 2.23 11.14
C LEU A 23 3.83 2.86 11.73
N GLY A 24 4.47 2.15 12.66
CA GLY A 24 5.78 2.51 13.20
C GLY A 24 6.50 1.29 13.76
N SER A 25 7.80 1.14 13.48
CA SER A 25 8.60 0.03 13.99
C SER A 25 8.84 0.17 15.49
N ILE A 26 8.69 -0.94 16.23
CA ILE A 26 9.14 -0.99 17.62
C ILE A 26 10.68 -0.98 17.62
N GLY A 27 11.28 -0.14 18.49
CA GLY A 27 12.73 0.01 18.56
C GLY A 27 13.35 0.93 17.49
N GLY A 28 12.56 1.47 16.55
CA GLY A 28 13.03 2.45 15.56
C GLY A 28 13.94 1.88 14.47
N HIS A 29 13.92 0.56 14.28
CA HIS A 29 14.65 -0.11 13.21
C HIS A 29 14.18 0.37 11.82
N PRO A 30 15.09 0.46 10.83
CA PRO A 30 14.72 0.91 9.49
C PRO A 30 13.82 -0.10 8.79
N TRP A 31 12.85 0.41 8.05
CA TRP A 31 11.92 -0.34 7.23
C TRP A 31 11.54 0.46 5.99
N TYR A 32 10.91 -0.20 5.02
CA TYR A 32 10.58 0.35 3.73
C TYR A 32 9.09 0.22 3.44
N LEU A 33 8.57 1.19 2.69
CA LEU A 33 7.19 1.23 2.27
C LEU A 33 7.13 1.71 0.82
N GLY A 34 6.69 0.84 -0.09
CA GLY A 34 6.24 1.26 -1.41
C GLY A 34 4.91 1.97 -1.27
N VAL A 35 4.72 3.10 -1.96
CA VAL A 35 3.47 3.87 -1.95
C VAL A 35 3.13 4.41 -3.33
N ALA A 36 1.84 4.61 -3.58
CA ALA A 36 1.35 5.41 -4.70
C ALA A 36 0.16 6.27 -4.24
N LYS A 37 -0.16 7.33 -5.00
CA LYS A 37 -1.20 8.29 -4.65
C LYS A 37 -2.59 7.63 -4.60
N PRO A 38 -3.49 8.07 -3.71
CA PRO A 38 -4.89 7.65 -3.76
C PRO A 38 -5.53 7.85 -5.13
N SER A 39 -6.30 6.88 -5.56
CA SER A 39 -6.95 6.87 -6.87
C SER A 39 -8.42 6.41 -6.81
N ILE A 40 -9.06 6.64 -5.66
CA ILE A 40 -10.51 6.42 -5.50
C ILE A 40 -11.24 7.48 -6.34
N ALA A 41 -12.23 7.02 -7.11
CA ALA A 41 -12.97 7.84 -8.04
C ALA A 41 -14.45 7.86 -7.70
N ALA A 42 -15.10 9.01 -7.86
CA ALA A 42 -16.54 9.10 -7.86
C ALA A 42 -17.11 8.80 -9.27
N PRO A 43 -18.28 8.15 -9.37
CA PRO A 43 -18.96 7.99 -10.65
C PRO A 43 -19.22 9.37 -11.30
N GLY A 44 -18.66 9.60 -12.49
CA GLY A 44 -18.84 10.84 -13.26
C GLY A 44 -17.76 11.92 -13.08
N GLU A 45 -16.78 11.75 -12.20
CA GLU A 45 -15.64 12.68 -12.03
C GLU A 45 -14.39 12.27 -12.82
N VAL A 46 -14.45 11.13 -13.49
CA VAL A 46 -13.31 10.56 -14.20
C VAL A 46 -13.27 11.15 -15.61
N LYS A 47 -12.15 11.80 -15.97
CA LYS A 47 -11.89 12.28 -17.34
C LYS A 47 -11.92 11.11 -18.32
N ASP A 48 -12.34 11.35 -19.57
CA ASP A 48 -12.58 10.31 -20.58
C ASP A 48 -11.45 9.26 -20.67
N GLU A 49 -10.17 9.67 -20.71
CA GLU A 49 -9.01 8.74 -20.75
C GLU A 49 -8.85 7.85 -19.51
N ALA A 50 -9.28 8.30 -18.33
CA ALA A 50 -9.18 7.53 -17.08
C ALA A 50 -10.40 6.61 -16.88
N THR A 51 -11.50 6.83 -17.62
CA THR A 51 -12.69 5.97 -17.53
C THR A 51 -12.45 4.56 -18.06
N GLU A 52 -11.53 4.42 -19.03
CA GLU A 52 -11.20 3.12 -19.63
C GLU A 52 -10.59 2.14 -18.61
N ASN A 53 -9.86 2.65 -17.61
CA ASN A 53 -9.20 1.85 -16.58
C ASN A 53 -9.93 1.86 -15.22
N LEU A 54 -11.15 2.39 -15.17
CA LEU A 54 -11.94 2.43 -13.95
C LEU A 54 -12.33 1.00 -13.53
N LYS A 55 -11.88 0.57 -12.36
CA LYS A 55 -12.25 -0.72 -11.76
C LYS A 55 -13.17 -0.50 -10.57
N GLN A 56 -14.12 -1.40 -10.38
CA GLN A 56 -14.91 -1.45 -9.14
C GLN A 56 -14.25 -2.43 -8.16
N SER A 57 -14.03 -2.00 -6.93
CA SER A 57 -13.48 -2.85 -5.88
C SER A 57 -14.53 -3.81 -5.35
N ARG A 58 -14.08 -4.88 -4.67
CA ARG A 58 -14.96 -5.75 -3.88
C ARG A 58 -15.65 -5.00 -2.73
N CYS A 59 -15.06 -3.89 -2.27
CA CYS A 59 -15.59 -3.04 -1.21
C CYS A 59 -16.64 -2.04 -1.71
N GLY A 60 -16.92 -2.01 -3.03
CA GLY A 60 -17.99 -1.24 -3.64
C GLY A 60 -17.60 0.14 -4.18
N HIS A 61 -16.42 0.66 -3.82
CA HIS A 61 -15.89 1.91 -4.38
C HIS A 61 -15.27 1.70 -5.77
N PHE A 62 -15.28 2.76 -6.58
CA PHE A 62 -14.55 2.80 -7.84
C PHE A 62 -13.14 3.36 -7.63
N TYR A 63 -12.18 2.86 -8.42
CA TYR A 63 -10.80 3.33 -8.37
C TYR A 63 -10.11 3.11 -9.72
N VAL A 64 -9.03 3.85 -9.95
CA VAL A 64 -8.10 3.60 -11.06
C VAL A 64 -6.88 2.87 -10.49
N PRO A 65 -6.45 1.73 -11.05
CA PRO A 65 -5.22 1.06 -10.61
C PRO A 65 -3.99 1.98 -10.64
N PRO A 66 -3.00 1.81 -9.75
CA PRO A 66 -1.81 2.64 -9.74
C PRO A 66 -0.95 2.35 -10.97
N ALA A 67 -0.45 3.40 -11.63
CA ALA A 67 0.54 3.24 -12.70
C ALA A 67 1.91 2.87 -12.12
N LEU A 68 2.73 2.16 -12.89
CA LEU A 68 4.08 1.76 -12.48
C LEU A 68 4.95 2.98 -12.10
N ASP A 69 4.89 4.03 -12.92
CA ASP A 69 5.70 5.24 -12.74
C ASP A 69 5.26 6.10 -11.55
N ASP A 70 4.11 5.79 -10.94
CA ASP A 70 3.58 6.47 -9.75
C ASP A 70 3.97 5.76 -8.44
N VAL A 71 4.69 4.64 -8.51
CA VAL A 71 5.16 3.89 -7.34
C VAL A 71 6.49 4.47 -6.86
N TYR A 72 6.51 4.90 -5.60
CA TYR A 72 7.70 5.39 -4.91
C TYR A 72 7.97 4.55 -3.67
N VAL A 73 9.24 4.36 -3.32
CA VAL A 73 9.63 3.66 -2.09
C VAL A 73 10.26 4.64 -1.13
N PHE A 74 9.79 4.62 0.12
CA PHE A 74 10.37 5.40 1.21
C PHE A 74 11.09 4.50 2.20
N ARG A 75 12.25 4.96 2.66
CA ARG A 75 12.97 4.40 3.81
C ARG A 75 12.59 5.16 5.07
N ILE A 76 11.99 4.47 6.03
CA ILE A 76 11.58 5.03 7.33
C ILE A 76 12.56 4.53 8.39
N SER A 77 13.09 5.45 9.20
CA SER A 77 14.11 5.13 10.20
C SER A 77 13.88 5.90 11.50
N GLY A 78 14.34 5.34 12.62
CA GLY A 78 14.17 5.92 13.94
C GLY A 78 12.72 5.88 14.43
N SER A 79 12.41 6.69 15.44
CA SER A 79 11.08 6.73 16.08
C SER A 79 10.04 7.54 15.29
N LYS A 80 9.86 7.19 14.01
CA LYS A 80 8.89 7.82 13.11
C LYS A 80 7.69 6.92 12.90
N PHE A 81 6.51 7.54 12.85
CA PHE A 81 5.27 6.91 12.46
C PHE A 81 4.80 7.48 11.12
N VAL A 82 4.27 6.61 10.27
CA VAL A 82 3.65 6.98 8.99
C VAL A 82 2.15 6.79 9.13
N LYS A 83 1.39 7.85 8.88
CA LYS A 83 -0.07 7.77 8.74
C LYS A 83 -0.43 7.77 7.25
N LEU A 84 -0.97 6.66 6.78
CA LEU A 84 -1.52 6.51 5.45
C LEU A 84 -2.92 7.11 5.41
N HIS A 85 -3.13 8.01 4.45
CA HIS A 85 -4.44 8.58 4.18
C HIS A 85 -5.34 7.52 3.51
N TRP A 86 -6.66 7.63 3.66
CA TRP A 86 -7.59 6.76 2.93
C TRP A 86 -7.31 6.79 1.43
N GLY A 87 -7.34 5.61 0.81
CA GLY A 87 -7.02 5.37 -0.58
C GLY A 87 -5.53 5.29 -0.92
N THR A 88 -4.62 5.60 0.01
CA THR A 88 -3.18 5.53 -0.28
C THR A 88 -2.78 4.09 -0.57
N TRP A 89 -2.26 3.86 -1.77
CA TRP A 89 -1.67 2.58 -2.13
C TRP A 89 -0.38 2.39 -1.36
N HIS A 90 -0.18 1.19 -0.80
CA HIS A 90 1.00 0.87 -0.01
C HIS A 90 1.38 -0.61 -0.11
N ALA A 91 2.69 -0.88 -0.06
CA ALA A 91 3.29 -2.19 -0.08
C ALA A 91 4.39 -2.26 1.00
N GLY A 92 4.13 -3.05 2.03
CA GLY A 92 4.99 -3.15 3.21
C GLY A 92 4.15 -3.24 4.49
N PRO A 93 4.78 -3.14 5.68
CA PRO A 93 6.21 -2.88 5.90
C PRO A 93 7.15 -3.95 5.32
N LEU A 94 8.29 -3.53 4.77
CA LEU A 94 9.38 -4.39 4.29
C LEU A 94 10.67 -4.11 5.08
N PHE A 95 11.44 -5.15 5.41
CA PHE A 95 12.64 -5.02 6.24
C PHE A 95 13.58 -6.22 6.07
N ARG A 96 14.88 -6.05 6.39
CA ARG A 96 15.91 -7.11 6.22
C ARG A 96 15.93 -8.14 7.35
N ALA A 97 15.56 -7.76 8.56
CA ALA A 97 15.57 -8.68 9.69
C ALA A 97 14.55 -9.81 9.48
N ASP A 98 14.79 -10.98 10.08
CA ASP A 98 13.89 -12.14 9.94
C ASP A 98 12.48 -11.83 10.45
N LYS A 99 12.39 -10.97 11.48
CA LYS A 99 11.14 -10.51 12.07
C LYS A 99 11.23 -9.12 12.66
N MET A 100 10.09 -8.43 12.72
CA MET A 100 9.98 -7.12 13.33
C MET A 100 8.56 -6.87 13.85
N ASP A 101 8.47 -6.21 15.00
CA ASP A 101 7.20 -5.77 15.57
C ASP A 101 6.89 -4.32 15.17
N PHE A 102 5.62 -4.08 14.87
CA PHE A 102 5.09 -2.78 14.51
C PHE A 102 3.94 -2.37 15.44
N TYR A 103 3.93 -1.10 15.80
CA TYR A 103 2.68 -0.42 16.13
C TYR A 103 1.85 -0.33 14.85
N ASN A 104 0.61 -0.80 14.93
CA ASN A 104 -0.36 -0.73 13.84
C ASN A 104 -1.67 -0.19 14.42
N LEU A 105 -2.05 1.03 14.01
CA LEU A 105 -3.30 1.66 14.42
C LEU A 105 -4.24 1.70 13.23
N GLU A 106 -5.22 0.80 13.25
CA GLU A 106 -6.29 0.65 12.28
C GLU A 106 -7.47 -0.10 12.93
N LEU A 107 -8.56 -0.31 12.18
CA LEU A 107 -9.64 -1.17 12.61
C LEU A 107 -9.22 -2.65 12.53
N SER A 108 -9.67 -3.47 13.48
CA SER A 108 -9.29 -4.89 13.54
C SER A 108 -9.73 -5.71 12.32
N ASN A 109 -10.69 -5.19 11.54
CA ASN A 109 -11.23 -5.84 10.35
C ASN A 109 -10.83 -5.15 9.03
N THR A 110 -9.94 -4.14 9.03
CA THR A 110 -9.52 -3.39 7.83
C THR A 110 -9.17 -4.32 6.67
N ASN A 111 -8.34 -5.33 6.94
CA ASN A 111 -7.87 -6.29 5.93
C ASN A 111 -8.94 -7.28 5.44
N VAL A 112 -10.12 -7.30 6.05
CA VAL A 112 -11.24 -8.17 5.67
C VAL A 112 -12.29 -7.41 4.87
N VAL A 113 -12.62 -6.19 5.29
CA VAL A 113 -13.77 -5.44 4.74
C VAL A 113 -13.38 -4.26 3.85
N ASP A 114 -12.14 -3.77 3.95
CA ASP A 114 -11.67 -2.57 3.26
C ASP A 114 -10.29 -2.80 2.62
N HIS A 115 -10.16 -3.84 1.80
CA HIS A 115 -8.88 -4.24 1.20
C HIS A 115 -9.00 -4.39 -0.31
N THR A 116 -8.35 -3.49 -1.06
CA THR A 116 -8.24 -3.56 -2.51
C THR A 116 -6.79 -3.81 -2.91
N LEU A 117 -6.54 -4.87 -3.69
CA LEU A 117 -5.21 -5.29 -4.12
C LEU A 117 -5.02 -5.01 -5.60
N HIS A 118 -3.86 -4.47 -5.97
CA HIS A 118 -3.37 -4.45 -7.34
C HIS A 118 -2.11 -5.32 -7.44
N SER A 119 -2.02 -6.14 -8.49
CA SER A 119 -0.93 -7.09 -8.72
C SER A 119 -0.14 -6.72 -9.97
N PHE A 120 1.03 -6.14 -9.79
CA PHE A 120 1.91 -5.74 -10.89
C PHE A 120 2.46 -6.94 -11.66
N VAL A 121 2.62 -8.09 -11.03
CA VAL A 121 3.03 -9.31 -11.76
C VAL A 121 1.95 -9.75 -12.73
N LYS A 122 0.67 -9.68 -12.34
CA LYS A 122 -0.43 -10.12 -13.20
C LYS A 122 -0.75 -9.13 -14.31
N GLU A 123 -0.66 -7.84 -14.00
CA GLU A 123 -1.11 -6.77 -14.89
C GLU A 123 0.05 -6.21 -15.74
N ASN A 124 1.31 -6.36 -15.27
CA ASN A 124 2.48 -5.74 -15.89
C ASN A 124 3.73 -6.64 -15.98
N GLU A 125 3.71 -7.85 -15.42
CA GLU A 125 4.89 -8.73 -15.31
C GLU A 125 6.07 -8.11 -14.54
N VAL A 126 5.79 -7.21 -13.59
CA VAL A 126 6.80 -6.45 -12.83
C VAL A 126 6.89 -6.89 -11.37
N VAL A 127 8.14 -6.94 -10.86
CA VAL A 127 8.46 -7.03 -9.43
C VAL A 127 9.38 -5.87 -9.07
N PHE A 128 9.02 -5.11 -8.03
CA PHE A 128 9.88 -4.07 -7.49
C PHE A 128 10.92 -4.69 -6.56
N LEU A 129 12.19 -4.35 -6.77
CA LEU A 129 13.31 -4.68 -5.89
C LEU A 129 13.81 -3.38 -5.26
N ILE A 130 14.11 -3.42 -3.96
CA ILE A 130 14.62 -2.26 -3.24
C ILE A 130 16.10 -2.49 -2.96
N ASP A 131 16.94 -1.73 -3.65
CA ASP A 131 18.38 -1.67 -3.40
C ASP A 131 18.65 -0.75 -2.19
N GLU A 132 19.64 -1.11 -1.38
CA GLU A 132 20.14 -0.30 -0.25
C GLU A 132 21.65 -0.06 -0.41
#